data_AF-A0A822F2W9-F1
#
_entry.id   AF-A0A822F2W9-F1
#
_cell.length_a   1.000
_cell.length_b   1.000
_cell.length_c   1.000
_cell.angle_alpha   90.00
_cell.angle_beta   90.00
_cell.angle_gamma   90.00
#
_symmetry.space_group_name_H-M   'P 1'
#
loop_
_entity.id
_entity.type
_entity.pdbx_description
1 polymer ?
#
loop_
_entity_poly.entity_id
_entity_poly.type
_entity_poly.pdbx_seq_one_letter_code
_entity_poly.pdbx_strand_id
1 'polypeptide(L)'
;RVKYPLVQPQEFDSDYSYVWSTSFQGEIIDARCGRPVTGGTSLISKVVLLSEYRHVCQRLKVQSVTSDTSYYNLKQTAKEYQQKKRAMISYLEQKKFGYWSFEKKHLEQFRWQSTIPPIQRNITM
;
A
#
# COMPACT_ATOMS: atom_id res chain seq x y z
N ARG A 1 1.98 6.87 28.63
CA ARG A 1 0.93 6.86 27.58
C ARG A 1 1.08 8.15 26.77
N VAL A 2 1.60 8.08 25.55
CA VAL A 2 1.67 9.24 24.65
C VAL A 2 0.24 9.55 24.20
N LYS A 3 -0.29 10.71 24.63
CA LYS A 3 -1.57 11.24 24.13
C LYS A 3 -1.26 11.97 22.83
N TYR A 4 -1.53 11.34 21.70
CA TYR A 4 -1.59 12.07 20.45
C TYR A 4 -2.84 12.95 20.50
N PRO A 5 -2.75 14.27 20.28
CA PRO A 5 -3.94 15.05 20.02
C PRO A 5 -4.58 14.44 18.78
N LEU A 6 -5.80 13.91 18.94
CA LEU A 6 -6.70 13.66 17.83
C LEU A 6 -6.93 15.02 17.19
N VAL A 7 -6.12 15.34 16.18
CA VAL A 7 -6.42 16.45 15.28
C VAL A 7 -7.76 16.09 14.68
N GLN A 8 -8.82 16.76 15.12
CA GLN A 8 -10.10 16.65 14.45
C GLN A 8 -9.83 16.99 12.99
N PRO A 9 -10.24 16.14 12.02
CA PRO A 9 -10.09 16.50 10.63
C PRO A 9 -10.89 17.79 10.44
N GLN A 10 -10.18 18.92 10.30
CA GLN A 10 -10.76 20.09 9.66
C GLN A 10 -11.32 19.60 8.33
N GLU A 11 -12.55 20.00 8.00
CA GLU A 11 -13.18 19.69 6.73
C GLU A 11 -12.34 20.29 5.59
N PHE A 12 -11.32 19.55 5.18
CA PHE A 12 -10.56 19.85 4.00
C PHE A 12 -11.34 19.26 2.84
N ASP A 13 -12.19 20.08 2.24
CA ASP A 13 -12.62 19.94 0.84
C ASP A 13 -11.40 20.22 -0.05
N SER A 14 -10.36 19.38 0.11
CA SER A 14 -9.09 19.61 -0.53
C SER A 14 -8.83 18.47 -1.49
N ASP A 15 -8.44 18.83 -2.70
CA ASP A 15 -7.84 17.97 -3.73
C ASP A 15 -6.55 17.28 -3.24
N TYR A 16 -6.30 17.23 -1.93
CA TYR A 16 -5.08 16.77 -1.30
C TYR A 16 -5.34 15.82 -0.14
N SER A 17 -4.44 14.85 0.03
CA SER A 17 -4.38 13.94 1.16
C SER A 17 -3.06 14.12 1.88
N TYR A 18 -3.08 14.25 3.20
CA TYR A 18 -1.87 14.26 4.03
C TYR A 18 -1.60 12.86 4.58
N VAL A 19 -0.38 12.37 4.38
CA VAL A 19 0.05 11.04 4.82
C VAL A 19 1.29 11.20 5.68
N TRP A 20 1.31 10.56 6.85
CA TRP A 20 2.45 10.62 7.77
C TRP A 20 2.69 9.27 8.43
N SER A 21 3.94 9.03 8.83
CA SER A 21 4.38 7.87 9.59
C SER A 21 5.47 8.30 10.57
N THR A 22 5.69 7.51 11.63
CA THR A 22 6.83 7.70 12.53
C THR A 22 8.19 7.58 11.83
N SER A 23 8.23 6.97 10.64
CA SER A 23 9.46 6.67 9.90
C SER A 23 9.79 7.64 8.76
N PHE A 24 8.91 8.58 8.42
CA PHE A 24 9.16 9.58 7.36
C PHE A 24 8.42 10.91 7.62
N GLN A 25 9.00 12.00 7.13
CA GLN A 25 8.32 13.31 7.13
C GLN A 25 7.09 13.24 6.24
N GLY A 26 5.93 13.70 6.72
CA GLY A 26 4.66 13.52 6.01
C GLY A 26 4.67 14.02 4.57
N GLU A 27 3.92 13.35 3.70
CA GLU A 27 3.74 13.69 2.29
C GLU A 27 2.33 14.25 2.04
N ILE A 28 2.23 15.25 1.16
CA ILE A 28 0.95 15.76 0.63
C ILE A 28 0.76 15.17 -0.77
N ILE A 29 -0.35 14.49 -0.99
CA ILE A 29 -0.70 13.80 -2.24
C ILE A 29 -1.85 14.54 -2.91
N ASP A 30 -1.72 14.92 -4.18
CA ASP A 30 -2.86 15.39 -4.98
C ASP A 30 -3.80 14.22 -5.28
N ALA A 31 -5.00 14.24 -4.72
CA ALA A 31 -6.01 13.17 -4.78
C ALA A 31 -6.51 12.92 -6.22
N ARG A 32 -6.40 13.90 -7.13
CA ARG A 32 -6.85 13.77 -8.52
C ARG A 32 -5.93 12.89 -9.35
N CYS A 33 -4.63 12.88 -9.02
CA CYS A 33 -3.63 12.09 -9.75
C CYS A 33 -2.94 11.02 -8.90
N GLY A 34 -3.13 11.03 -7.58
CA GLY A 34 -2.53 10.09 -6.64
C GLY A 34 -1.01 10.24 -6.49
N ARG A 35 -0.45 11.43 -6.77
CA ARG A 35 1.00 11.69 -6.70
C ARG A 35 1.33 12.78 -5.67
N PRO A 36 2.53 12.75 -5.07
CA PRO A 36 2.98 13.83 -4.19
C PRO A 36 3.02 15.17 -4.91
N VAL A 37 2.66 16.24 -4.20
CA VAL A 37 2.77 17.63 -4.72
C VAL A 37 4.22 18.01 -5.02
N THR A 38 5.17 17.42 -4.30
CA THR A 38 6.62 17.57 -4.52
C THR A 38 7.11 16.85 -5.79
N GLY A 39 6.23 16.13 -6.50
CA GLY A 39 6.58 15.28 -7.63
C GLY A 39 7.09 13.90 -7.20
N GLY A 40 7.25 13.01 -8.19
CA GLY A 40 7.72 11.64 -7.98
C GLY A 40 6.61 10.64 -7.62
N THR A 41 6.99 9.61 -6.86
CA THR A 41 6.14 8.48 -6.47
C THR A 41 5.86 8.54 -4.97
N SER A 42 4.59 8.47 -4.57
CA SER A 42 4.21 8.49 -3.16
C SER A 42 4.79 7.30 -2.39
N LEU A 43 5.16 7.54 -1.13
CA LEU A 43 5.71 6.55 -0.21
C LEU A 43 4.70 5.44 0.11
N ILE A 44 3.39 5.71 0.00
CA ILE A 44 2.33 4.72 0.16
C ILE A 44 1.86 4.09 -1.17
N SER A 45 2.52 4.39 -2.28
CA SER A 45 2.19 3.77 -3.57
C SER A 45 2.44 2.27 -3.56
N LYS A 46 1.68 1.52 -4.37
CA LYS A 46 1.83 0.05 -4.48
C LYS A 46 3.27 -0.36 -4.85
N VAL A 47 3.97 0.44 -5.64
CA VAL A 47 5.34 0.17 -6.11
C VAL A 47 6.36 0.33 -4.97
N VAL A 48 6.27 1.41 -4.18
CA VAL A 48 7.17 1.63 -3.05
C VAL A 48 6.94 0.58 -1.96
N LEU A 49 5.68 0.28 -1.62
CA LEU A 49 5.34 -0.76 -0.65
C LEU A 49 5.81 -2.15 -1.10
N LEU A 50 5.74 -2.45 -2.40
CA LEU A 50 6.31 -3.69 -2.94
C LEU A 50 7.83 -3.72 -2.77
N SER A 51 8.53 -2.60 -3.03
CA SER A 51 9.98 -2.51 -2.83
C SER A 51 10.35 -2.82 -1.38
N GLU A 52 9.69 -2.17 -0.41
CA GLU A 52 9.91 -2.42 1.02
C GLU A 52 9.62 -3.87 1.42
N TYR A 53 8.50 -4.43 0.95
CA TYR A 53 8.15 -5.83 1.20
C TYR A 53 9.25 -6.78 0.72
N ARG A 54 9.82 -6.56 -0.47
CA ARG A 54 10.92 -7.37 -0.99
C ARG A 54 12.17 -7.26 -0.13
N HIS A 55 12.54 -6.07 0.31
CA HIS A 55 13.70 -5.86 1.19
C HIS A 55 13.54 -6.67 2.49
N VAL A 56 12.34 -6.70 3.06
CA VAL A 56 12.03 -7.54 4.23
C VAL A 56 12.14 -9.02 3.89
N CYS A 57 11.55 -9.49 2.78
CA CYS A 57 11.66 -10.88 2.35
C CYS A 57 13.10 -11.34 2.12
N GLN A 58 13.95 -10.48 1.53
CA GLN A 58 15.37 -10.75 1.34
C GLN A 58 16.10 -10.88 2.68
N ARG A 59 15.87 -9.96 3.63
CA ARG A 59 16.43 -10.04 4.98
C ARG A 59 16.01 -11.31 5.72
N LEU A 60 14.77 -11.75 5.51
CA LEU A 60 14.22 -12.98 6.09
C LEU A 60 14.51 -14.25 5.27
N LYS A 61 15.27 -14.15 4.17
CA LYS A 61 15.62 -15.26 3.27
C LYS A 61 14.40 -16.03 2.72
N VAL A 62 13.30 -15.32 2.46
CA VAL A 62 12.09 -15.91 1.86
C VAL A 62 12.34 -16.18 0.36
N GLN A 63 12.57 -17.44 0.01
CA GLN A 63 12.95 -17.86 -1.35
C GLN A 63 11.84 -17.69 -2.40
N SER A 64 10.58 -17.59 -1.98
CA SER A 64 9.43 -17.49 -2.90
C SER A 64 9.25 -16.11 -3.54
N VAL A 65 10.02 -15.09 -3.14
CA VAL A 65 9.91 -13.72 -3.64
C VAL A 65 11.04 -13.40 -4.62
N THR A 66 10.90 -13.86 -5.86
CA THR A 66 11.86 -13.61 -6.96
C THR A 66 11.57 -12.29 -7.68
N SER A 67 12.57 -11.71 -8.36
CA SER A 67 12.43 -10.44 -9.11
C SER A 67 11.31 -10.48 -10.16
N ASP A 68 11.04 -11.65 -10.71
CA ASP A 68 10.04 -11.85 -11.77
C ASP A 68 8.60 -11.97 -11.26
N THR A 69 8.43 -12.08 -9.94
CA THR A 69 7.09 -12.19 -9.36
C THR A 69 6.39 -10.84 -9.38
N SER A 70 5.27 -10.75 -10.11
CA SER A 70 4.43 -9.55 -10.16
C SER A 70 3.77 -9.26 -8.81
N TYR A 71 3.40 -8.00 -8.60
CA TYR A 71 2.67 -7.57 -7.40
C TYR A 71 1.39 -8.39 -7.17
N TYR A 72 0.61 -8.62 -8.24
CA TYR A 72 -0.58 -9.46 -8.20
C TYR A 72 -0.25 -10.89 -7.73
N ASN A 73 0.76 -11.53 -8.31
CA ASN A 73 1.12 -12.91 -7.97
C ASN A 73 1.58 -13.03 -6.51
N LEU A 74 2.33 -12.05 -6.00
CA LEU A 74 2.71 -12.01 -4.59
C LEU A 74 1.49 -11.95 -3.66
N LYS A 75 0.50 -11.11 -3.97
CA LYS A 75 -0.76 -11.05 -3.20
C LYS A 75 -1.53 -12.38 -3.19
N GLN A 76 -1.46 -13.15 -4.27
CA GLN A 76 -2.12 -14.45 -4.35
C GLN A 76 -1.45 -15.52 -3.47
N THR A 77 -0.18 -15.35 -3.11
CA THR A 77 0.51 -16.32 -2.23
C THR A 77 -0.01 -16.31 -0.79
N ALA A 78 -0.62 -15.20 -0.35
CA ALA A 78 -1.29 -15.07 0.95
C ALA A 78 -2.64 -15.81 0.99
N LYS A 79 -2.61 -17.15 0.92
CA LYS A 79 -3.79 -18.01 0.76
C LYS A 79 -4.89 -17.77 1.79
N GLU A 80 -4.52 -17.63 3.07
CA GLU A 80 -5.47 -17.40 4.15
C GLU A 80 -6.18 -16.05 4.00
N TYR A 81 -5.43 -14.99 3.66
CA TYR A 81 -6.00 -13.68 3.38
C TYR A 81 -6.98 -13.74 2.19
N GLN A 82 -6.61 -14.41 1.09
CA GLN A 82 -7.50 -14.56 -0.07
C GLN A 82 -8.76 -15.37 0.26
N GLN A 83 -8.65 -16.40 1.12
CA GLN A 83 -9.80 -17.17 1.58
C GLN A 83 -10.75 -16.29 2.42
N LYS A 84 -10.22 -15.55 3.40
CA LYS A 84 -11.01 -14.63 4.24
C LYS A 84 -11.65 -13.51 3.42
N LYS A 85 -10.92 -12.94 2.45
CA LYS A 85 -11.45 -11.95 1.51
C LYS A 85 -12.64 -12.50 0.72
N ARG A 86 -12.53 -13.72 0.17
CA ARG A 86 -13.64 -14.37 -0.54
C ARG A 86 -14.85 -14.60 0.35
N ALA A 87 -14.64 -15.10 1.57
CA ALA A 87 -15.74 -15.32 2.53
C ALA A 87 -16.48 -14.02 2.87
N MET A 88 -15.74 -12.92 3.09
CA MET A 88 -16.33 -11.59 3.31
C MET A 88 -17.17 -11.13 2.12
N ILE A 89 -16.66 -11.28 0.90
CA ILE A 89 -17.39 -10.88 -0.31
C ILE A 89 -18.67 -11.70 -0.48
N SER A 90 -18.59 -13.02 -0.33
CA SER A 90 -19.77 -13.89 -0.39
C SER A 90 -20.81 -13.53 0.68
N TYR A 91 -20.38 -13.14 1.87
CA TYR A 91 -21.28 -12.68 2.92
C TYR A 91 -22.05 -11.42 2.51
N LEU A 92 -21.37 -10.42 1.92
CA LEU A 92 -22.01 -9.19 1.45
C LEU A 92 -23.08 -9.47 0.38
N GLU A 93 -22.76 -10.37 -0.56
CA GLU A 93 -23.68 -10.78 -1.63
C GLU A 93 -24.90 -11.53 -1.07
N GLN A 94 -24.67 -12.51 -0.18
CA GLN A 94 -25.73 -13.28 0.47
C GLN A 94 -26.69 -12.41 1.28
N LYS A 95 -26.18 -11.35 1.91
CA LYS A 95 -26.97 -10.38 2.67
C LYS A 95 -27.58 -9.28 1.82
N LYS A 96 -27.41 -9.33 0.49
CA LYS A 96 -27.91 -8.34 -0.47
C LYS A 96 -27.41 -6.92 -0.18
N PHE A 97 -26.19 -6.79 0.34
CA PHE A 97 -25.52 -5.49 0.52
C PHE A 97 -24.87 -4.97 -0.77
N GLY A 98 -24.95 -5.75 -1.87
CA GLY A 98 -24.38 -5.41 -3.17
C GLY A 98 -23.19 -6.30 -3.53
N TYR A 99 -22.48 -5.90 -4.59
CA TYR A 99 -21.34 -6.63 -5.13
C TYR A 99 -20.04 -5.87 -4.88
N TRP A 100 -18.97 -6.61 -4.58
CA TRP A 100 -17.64 -6.03 -4.43
C TRP A 100 -17.04 -5.70 -5.81
N SER A 101 -16.74 -4.43 -6.06
CA SER A 101 -16.04 -4.03 -7.29
C SER A 101 -14.53 -4.29 -7.17
N PHE A 102 -13.94 -4.87 -8.21
CA PHE A 102 -12.50 -5.14 -8.28
C PHE A 102 -11.84 -4.20 -9.28
N GLU A 103 -10.66 -3.69 -8.92
CA GLU A 103 -9.79 -3.04 -9.90
C GLU A 103 -9.35 -4.02 -11.00
N LYS A 104 -9.08 -3.47 -12.18
CA LYS A 104 -8.61 -4.24 -13.34
C LYS A 104 -7.27 -4.88 -13.02
N LYS A 105 -7.18 -6.21 -13.20
CA LYS A 105 -5.99 -7.03 -12.89
C LYS A 105 -4.68 -6.49 -13.48
N HIS A 106 -4.70 -5.93 -14.68
CA HIS A 106 -3.48 -5.41 -15.34
C HIS A 106 -2.81 -4.28 -14.56
N LEU A 107 -3.57 -3.51 -13.76
CA LEU A 107 -3.03 -2.46 -12.88
C LEU A 107 -2.19 -3.03 -11.72
N GLU A 108 -2.27 -4.33 -11.48
CA GLU A 108 -1.49 -5.05 -10.46
C GLU A 108 -0.43 -5.98 -11.07
N GLN A 109 -0.28 -6.03 -12.39
CA GLN A 109 0.67 -6.91 -13.08
C GLN A 109 2.08 -6.35 -13.21
N PHE A 110 2.35 -5.18 -12.63
CA PHE A 110 3.69 -4.61 -12.60
C PHE A 110 4.67 -5.45 -11.75
N ARG A 111 5.95 -5.37 -12.10
CA ARG A 111 7.06 -6.03 -11.43
C ARG A 111 7.95 -4.99 -10.77
N TRP A 112 8.77 -5.45 -9.82
CA TRP A 112 9.77 -4.59 -9.22
C TRP A 112 10.85 -4.23 -10.25
N GLN A 113 11.21 -2.96 -10.30
CA GLN A 113 12.37 -2.46 -11.01
C GLN A 113 13.41 -2.06 -9.97
N SER A 114 14.65 -2.53 -10.11
CA SER A 114 15.71 -2.39 -9.10
C SER A 114 16.17 -0.95 -8.83
N THR A 115 15.62 0.02 -9.56
CA THR A 115 16.01 1.43 -9.54
C THR A 115 15.32 2.24 -8.44
N ILE A 116 14.39 1.67 -7.68
CA ILE A 116 13.67 2.39 -6.61
C ILE A 116 14.39 2.15 -5.27
N PRO A 117 15.10 3.16 -4.72
CA PRO A 117 15.78 3.01 -3.43
C PRO A 117 14.76 2.78 -2.30
N PRO A 118 15.14 2.03 -1.25
CA PRO A 118 14.30 1.86 -0.07
C PRO A 118 14.01 3.22 0.59
N ILE A 119 12.89 3.30 1.30
CA ILE A 119 12.54 4.50 2.06
C ILE A 119 13.65 4.73 3.10
N GLN A 120 14.35 5.85 3.01
CA GLN A 120 15.33 6.24 4.03
C GLN A 120 14.57 6.53 5.33
N ARG A 121 14.68 5.61 6.29
CA ARG A 121 14.10 5.78 7.62
C ARG A 121 15.08 6.57 8.46
N ASN A 122 14.67 7.73 8.94
CA ASN A 122 15.37 8.40 10.04
C ASN A 122 15.08 7.59 11.32
N ILE A 123 15.89 6.56 11.58
CA ILE A 123 15.84 5.83 12.84
C ILE A 123 16.63 6.67 13.84
N THR A 124 15.94 7.54 14.58
CA THR A 124 16.47 8.07 15.83
C THR A 124 16.37 6.93 16.86
N MET A 125 17.52 6.38 17.26
CA MET A 125 17.63 5.46 18.41
C MET A 125 17.52 6.24 19.72
#